data_AF-A0A838MYP1-F1
#
_entry.id   AF-A0A838MYP1-F1
#
_cell.length_a   1.000
_cell.length_b   1.000
_cell.length_c   1.000
_cell.angle_alpha   90.00
_cell.angle_beta   90.00
_cell.angle_gamma   90.00
#
_symmetry.space_group_name_H-M   'P 1'
#
loop_
_entity.id
_entity.type
_entity.pdbx_description
1 polymer ?
#
loop_
_entity_poly.entity_id
_entity_poly.type
_entity_poly.pdbx_seq_one_letter_code
_entity_poly.pdbx_strand_id
1 'polypeptide(L)'
;MKHLRRPIALSLMCMSLLSLIVLAVYAAADKGLSKDEARKLIANLAGFELKKDAVNVTEISTLGSSATAVAQVETAFRFVKQNGKWRVAEIRA
;
A
#
# COMPACT_ATOMS: atom_id res chain seq x y z
N MET A 1 29.86 -46.36 -13.67
CA MET A 1 29.55 -44.92 -13.81
C MET A 1 28.05 -44.53 -13.73
N LYS A 2 27.09 -45.47 -13.73
CA LYS A 2 25.65 -45.14 -13.67
C LYS A 2 25.13 -44.79 -12.26
N HIS A 3 25.76 -45.31 -11.21
CA HIS A 3 25.34 -45.08 -9.81
C HIS A 3 25.71 -43.69 -9.26
N LEU A 4 26.74 -43.04 -9.79
CA LEU A 4 27.19 -41.71 -9.35
C LEU A 4 26.35 -40.56 -9.92
N ARG A 5 25.65 -40.78 -11.05
CA ARG A 5 24.81 -39.76 -11.70
C ARG A 5 23.48 -39.52 -10.99
N ARG A 6 22.95 -40.53 -10.30
CA ARG A 6 21.68 -40.45 -9.56
C ARG A 6 21.73 -39.50 -8.34
N PRO A 7 22.74 -39.56 -7.44
CA PRO A 7 22.82 -38.64 -6.31
C PRO A 7 23.10 -37.20 -6.75
N ILE A 8 23.90 -37.01 -7.80
CA ILE A 8 24.19 -35.68 -8.36
C ILE A 8 22.94 -35.05 -8.98
N ALA A 9 22.18 -35.82 -9.76
CA ALA A 9 20.92 -35.34 -10.33
C ALA A 9 19.89 -34.99 -9.24
N LEU A 10 19.82 -35.79 -8.17
CA LEU A 10 18.93 -35.54 -7.04
C LEU A 10 19.34 -34.27 -6.27
N SER A 11 20.64 -34.06 -6.03
CA SER A 11 21.11 -32.87 -5.32
C SER A 11 20.89 -31.59 -6.13
N LEU A 12 21.09 -31.64 -7.45
CA LEU A 12 20.81 -30.52 -8.35
C LEU A 12 19.31 -30.17 -8.37
N MET A 13 18.45 -31.19 -8.36
CA MET A 13 17.00 -31.01 -8.29
C MET A 13 16.54 -30.43 -6.94
N CYS A 14 17.15 -30.83 -5.82
CA CYS A 14 16.88 -30.23 -4.53
C CYS A 14 17.33 -28.76 -4.45
N MET A 15 18.52 -28.44 -4.99
CA MET A 15 19.04 -27.06 -5.00
C MET A 15 18.18 -26.14 -5.87
N SER A 16 17.70 -26.61 -7.02
CA SER A 16 16.78 -25.82 -7.86
C SER A 16 15.44 -25.59 -7.17
N LEU A 17 14.89 -26.61 -6.50
CA LEU A 17 13.65 -26.48 -5.76
C LEU A 17 13.77 -25.50 -4.59
N LEU A 18 14.87 -25.58 -3.81
CA LEU A 18 15.18 -24.64 -2.74
C LEU A 18 15.32 -23.21 -3.28
N SER A 19 15.99 -23.03 -4.42
CA SER A 19 16.12 -21.70 -5.04
C SER A 19 14.78 -21.09 -5.47
N LEU A 20 13.85 -21.91 -5.99
CA LEU A 20 12.50 -21.46 -6.33
C LEU A 20 11.71 -21.05 -5.07
N ILE A 21 11.82 -21.82 -3.99
CA ILE A 21 11.15 -21.52 -2.72
C ILE A 21 11.67 -20.20 -2.15
N VAL A 22 12.99 -19.99 -2.14
CA VAL A 22 13.59 -18.74 -1.69
C VAL A 22 13.10 -17.57 -2.54
N LEU A 23 13.09 -17.70 -3.87
CA LEU A 23 12.61 -16.66 -4.77
C LEU A 23 11.12 -16.33 -4.54
N ALA A 24 10.28 -17.34 -4.30
CA ALA A 24 8.87 -17.16 -3.99
C ALA A 24 8.66 -16.41 -2.66
N VAL A 25 9.45 -16.70 -1.63
CA VAL A 25 9.42 -16.00 -0.34
C VAL A 25 9.83 -14.52 -0.49
N TYR A 26 10.87 -14.23 -1.28
CA TYR A 26 11.26 -12.84 -1.58
C TYR A 26 10.21 -12.09 -2.40
N ALA A 27 9.55 -12.75 -3.35
CA ALA A 27 8.48 -12.14 -4.15
C ALA A 27 7.19 -11.87 -3.34
N ALA A 28 6.95 -12.68 -2.31
CA ALA A 28 5.85 -12.54 -1.36
C ALA A 28 6.18 -11.62 -0.18
N ALA A 29 7.38 -11.05 -0.12
CA ALA A 29 7.72 -10.04 0.89
C ALA A 29 6.71 -8.90 0.82
N ASP A 30 6.18 -8.55 1.99
CA ASP A 30 5.11 -7.57 2.17
C ASP A 30 5.47 -6.29 1.42
N LYS A 31 4.72 -5.98 0.36
CA LYS A 31 4.93 -4.77 -0.41
C LYS A 31 4.39 -3.66 0.47
N GLY A 32 5.31 -2.95 1.14
CA GLY A 32 4.96 -1.80 1.97
C GLY A 32 4.03 -0.82 1.26
N LEU A 33 3.29 -0.03 2.04
CA LEU A 33 2.22 0.82 1.56
C LEU A 33 2.62 1.63 0.31
N SER A 34 1.90 1.43 -0.80
CA SER A 34 2.15 2.17 -2.03
C SER A 34 1.48 3.55 -2.00
N LYS A 35 1.99 4.50 -2.81
CA LYS A 35 1.37 5.84 -2.97
C LYS A 35 -0.08 5.77 -3.42
N ASP A 36 -0.40 4.87 -4.34
CA ASP A 36 -1.76 4.71 -4.85
C ASP A 36 -2.71 4.12 -3.81
N GLU A 37 -2.23 3.17 -3.02
CA GLU A 37 -2.99 2.58 -1.94
C GLU A 37 -3.22 3.59 -0.81
N ALA A 38 -2.18 4.30 -0.38
CA ALA A 38 -2.29 5.40 0.57
C ALA A 38 -3.30 6.46 0.08
N ARG A 39 -3.18 6.89 -1.18
CA ARG A 39 -4.11 7.86 -1.80
C ARG A 39 -5.55 7.36 -1.77
N LYS A 40 -5.80 6.10 -2.14
CA LYS A 40 -7.14 5.50 -2.11
C LYS A 40 -7.69 5.42 -0.69
N LEU A 41 -6.89 5.01 0.29
CA LEU A 41 -7.32 4.93 1.68
C LEU A 41 -7.64 6.32 2.23
N ILE A 42 -6.80 7.32 1.95
CA ILE A 42 -7.01 8.72 2.38
C ILE A 42 -8.26 9.31 1.71
N ALA A 43 -8.48 9.04 0.42
CA ALA A 43 -9.64 9.53 -0.31
C ALA A 43 -10.97 8.99 0.20
N ASN A 44 -10.96 7.90 1.00
CA ASN A 44 -12.15 7.27 1.58
C ASN A 44 -12.27 7.47 3.10
N LEU A 45 -11.49 8.37 3.69
CA LEU A 45 -11.51 8.62 5.13
C LEU A 45 -12.90 9.11 5.61
N ALA A 46 -13.40 8.47 6.68
CA ALA A 46 -14.55 8.92 7.47
C ALA A 46 -15.86 9.14 6.68
N GLY A 47 -16.13 8.33 5.65
CA GLY A 47 -17.39 8.37 4.90
C GLY A 47 -17.47 9.52 3.88
N PHE A 48 -16.34 10.20 3.62
CA PHE A 48 -16.21 11.19 2.57
C PHE A 48 -15.44 10.57 1.41
N GLU A 49 -15.96 10.76 0.20
CA GLU A 49 -15.28 10.34 -1.02
C GLU A 49 -14.62 11.57 -1.64
N LEU A 50 -13.30 11.68 -1.51
CA LEU A 50 -12.54 12.72 -2.15
C LEU A 50 -12.31 12.37 -3.63
N LYS A 51 -12.33 13.36 -4.53
CA LYS A 51 -11.89 13.08 -5.91
C LYS A 51 -10.44 12.60 -5.91
N LYS A 52 -10.11 11.77 -6.89
CA LYS A 52 -8.80 11.11 -6.98
C LYS A 52 -7.62 12.11 -7.04
N ASP A 53 -7.84 13.26 -7.66
CA ASP A 53 -6.88 14.36 -7.81
C ASP A 53 -6.77 15.28 -6.59
N ALA A 54 -7.73 15.20 -5.65
CA ALA A 54 -7.72 15.98 -4.42
C ALA A 54 -6.65 15.53 -3.40
N VAL A 55 -6.06 14.34 -3.57
CA VAL A 55 -5.09 13.77 -2.64
C VAL A 55 -3.74 13.56 -3.33
N ASN A 56 -2.73 14.31 -2.89
CA ASN A 56 -1.37 14.19 -3.38
C ASN A 56 -0.44 13.66 -2.29
N VAL A 57 -0.02 12.39 -2.41
CA VAL A 57 0.89 11.74 -1.45
C VAL A 57 2.34 12.09 -1.76
N THR A 58 2.95 12.90 -0.90
CA THR A 58 4.32 13.39 -1.08
C THR A 58 5.34 12.38 -0.58
N GLU A 59 5.08 11.77 0.58
CA GLU A 59 6.03 10.88 1.26
C GLU A 59 5.33 9.67 1.88
N ILE A 60 6.02 8.53 1.88
CA ILE A 60 5.65 7.33 2.64
C ILE A 60 6.90 6.81 3.34
N SER A 61 6.76 6.54 4.64
CA SER A 61 7.76 5.87 5.46
C SER A 61 7.16 4.61 6.07
N THR A 62 7.84 3.48 5.92
CA THR A 62 7.39 2.17 6.40
C THR A 62 8.32 1.67 7.48
N LEU A 63 7.77 1.24 8.62
CA LEU A 63 8.50 0.65 9.73
C LEU A 63 7.80 -0.64 10.18
N GLY A 64 8.42 -1.78 9.88
CA GLY A 64 7.84 -3.09 10.15
C GLY A 64 6.48 -3.26 9.47
N SER A 65 5.44 -3.53 10.27
CA SER A 65 4.05 -3.68 9.83
C SER A 65 3.25 -2.38 9.86
N SER A 66 3.90 -1.22 9.91
CA SER A 66 3.24 0.09 9.97
C SER A 66 3.79 1.04 8.91
N ALA A 67 2.97 1.98 8.46
CA ALA A 67 3.39 3.02 7.53
C ALA A 67 2.80 4.38 7.91
N THR A 68 3.59 5.43 7.71
CA THR A 68 3.18 6.82 7.81
C THR A 68 3.24 7.46 6.43
N ALA A 69 2.17 8.14 6.03
CA ALA A 69 2.11 8.87 4.77
C ALA A 69 1.91 10.37 5.03
N VAL A 70 2.65 11.21 4.31
CA VAL A 70 2.40 12.65 4.24
C VAL A 70 1.67 12.92 2.94
N ALA A 71 0.53 13.59 3.03
CA ALA A 71 -0.30 13.93 1.88
C ALA A 71 -0.84 15.35 1.97
N GLN A 72 -0.90 16.02 0.83
CA GLN A 72 -1.64 17.25 0.65
C GLN A 72 -3.06 16.89 0.21
N VAL A 73 -4.04 17.52 0.85
CA VAL A 73 -5.46 17.33 0.52
C VAL A 73 -6.05 18.67 0.15
N GLU A 74 -6.57 18.76 -1.08
CA GLU A 74 -7.29 19.94 -1.57
C GLU A 74 -8.78 19.64 -1.59
N THR A 75 -9.55 20.36 -0.77
CA THR A 75 -11.00 20.21 -0.70
C THR A 75 -11.64 21.54 -0.34
N ALA A 76 -12.86 21.78 -0.79
CA ALA A 76 -13.62 22.98 -0.41
C ALA A 76 -14.67 22.66 0.65
N PHE A 77 -14.85 23.57 1.61
CA PHE A 77 -15.86 23.47 2.64
C PHE A 77 -16.87 24.61 2.49
N ARG A 78 -18.16 24.28 2.40
CA ARG A 78 -19.22 25.28 2.51
C ARG A 78 -19.66 25.38 3.95
N PHE A 79 -19.67 26.60 4.49
CA PHE A 79 -20.20 26.90 5.80
C PHE A 79 -21.57 27.54 5.70
N VAL A 80 -22.43 27.25 6.68
CA VAL A 80 -23.70 27.94 6.89
C VAL A 80 -23.76 28.46 8.31
N LYS A 81 -24.48 29.56 8.52
CA LYS A 81 -24.74 30.11 9.84
C LYS A 81 -26.16 29.71 10.27
N GLN A 82 -26.27 28.93 11.33
CA GLN A 82 -27.55 28.53 11.92
C GLN A 82 -27.54 28.89 13.41
N ASN A 83 -28.57 29.59 13.88
CA ASN A 83 -28.69 30.06 15.28
C ASN A 83 -27.44 30.83 15.75
N GLY A 84 -26.89 31.69 14.87
CA GLY A 84 -25.70 32.49 15.16
C GLY A 84 -24.37 31.72 15.13
N LYS A 85 -24.37 30.39 14.95
CA LYS A 85 -23.16 29.56 14.92
C LYS A 85 -22.82 29.10 13.51
N TRP A 86 -21.54 29.14 13.16
CA TRP A 86 -21.03 28.56 11.91
C TRP A 86 -20.96 27.05 12.02
N ARG A 87 -21.38 26.36 10.94
CA ARG A 87 -21.28 24.90 10.80
C ARG A 87 -20.88 24.55 9.37
N VAL A 88 -20.16 23.45 9.19
CA VAL A 88 -19.94 22.87 7.86
C VAL A 88 -21.27 22.32 7.35
N ALA A 89 -21.68 22.76 6.17
CA ALA A 89 -22.88 22.30 5.49
C ALA A 89 -22.57 21.30 4.38
N GLU A 90 -21.43 21.46 3.71
CA GLU A 90 -21.02 20.60 2.60
C GLU A 90 -19.50 20.55 2.51
N ILE A 91 -18.99 19.40 2.09
CA ILE A 91 -17.62 19.20 1.65
C ILE A 91 -17.71 18.95 0.14
N ARG A 92 -16.98 19.73 -0.64
CA ARG A 92 -16.84 19.56 -2.09
C ARG A 92 -15.45 19.02 -2.34
N ALA A 93 -15.39 17.75 -2.67
CA ALA A 93 -14.21 17.12 -3.19
C ALA A 93 -14.32 16.98 -4.70
#